data_AF-A0A1V1UL67-F1
#
_entry.id   AF-A0A1V1UL67-F1
#
_cell.length_a   1.000
_cell.length_b   1.000
_cell.length_c   1.000
_cell.angle_alpha   90.00
_cell.angle_beta   90.00
_cell.angle_gamma   90.00
#
_symmetry.space_group_name_H-M   'P 1'
#
loop_
_entity.id
_entity.type
_entity.pdbx_description
1 polymer ?
#
loop_
_entity_poly.entity_id
_entity_poly.type
_entity_poly.pdbx_seq_one_letter_code
_entity_poly.pdbx_strand_id
1 'polypeptide(L)' 'MTSKLLTAAAVRDALGGVSDMTLWRWLNDPALNFPKPIYIARRRYWREADVSAWLDAQAEVAA' A
#
# COMPACT_ATOMS: atom_id res chain seq x y z
N MET A 1 -7.66 6.22 18.14
CA MET A 1 -6.84 5.26 17.36
C MET A 1 -5.82 6.05 16.57
N THR A 2 -4.54 5.83 16.83
CA THR A 2 -3.45 6.59 16.21
C THR A 2 -3.32 6.15 14.75
N SER A 3 -3.70 6.99 13.79
CA SER A 3 -3.55 6.66 12.37
C SER A 3 -2.07 6.72 11.99
N LYS A 4 -1.37 5.58 12.11
CA LYS A 4 0.02 5.46 11.69
C LYS A 4 0.12 5.58 10.18
N LEU A 5 1.00 6.47 9.73
CA LEU A 5 1.30 6.67 8.32
C LEU A 5 2.61 5.95 7.97
N LEU A 6 2.56 5.14 6.92
CA LEU A 6 3.70 4.44 6.34
C LEU A 6 4.22 5.22 5.14
N THR A 7 5.53 5.39 5.05
CA THR A 7 6.18 5.92 3.84
C THR A 7 6.17 4.87 2.73
N ALA A 8 6.42 5.29 1.48
CA ALA A 8 6.59 4.34 0.37
C ALA A 8 7.62 3.24 0.67
N ALA A 9 8.73 3.57 1.35
CA ALA A 9 9.74 2.58 1.76
C ALA A 9 9.16 1.58 2.78
N ALA A 10 8.48 2.07 3.83
CA ALA A 10 7.89 1.19 4.84
C ALA A 10 6.79 0.28 4.26
N VAL A 11 5.99 0.77 3.32
CA VAL A 11 4.99 -0.04 2.60
C VAL A 11 5.68 -1.14 1.78
N ARG A 12 6.77 -0.80 1.08
CA ARG A 12 7.53 -1.77 0.30
C ARG A 12 8.10 -2.89 1.17
N ASP A 13 8.66 -2.53 2.33
CA ASP A 13 9.21 -3.50 3.28
C ASP A 13 8.10 -4.38 3.88
N ALA A 14 6.97 -3.78 4.27
CA ALA A 14 5.81 -4.51 4.82
C ALA A 14 5.22 -5.53 3.84
N LEU A 15 5.32 -5.27 2.53
CA LEU A 15 4.81 -6.13 1.46
C LEU A 15 5.85 -7.13 0.93
N GLY A 16 6.91 -7.41 1.71
CA GLY A 16 7.94 -8.39 1.35
C GLY A 16 9.13 -7.82 0.58
N GLY A 17 9.41 -6.52 0.74
CA GLY A 17 10.56 -5.87 0.11
C GLY A 17 10.37 -5.53 -1.37
N VAL A 18 9.13 -5.23 -1.79
CA VAL A 18 8.83 -4.95 -3.22
C VAL A 18 9.52 -3.69 -3.72
N SER A 19 9.69 -3.58 -5.05
CA SER A 19 10.28 -2.40 -5.67
C SER A 19 9.30 -1.21 -5.73
N ASP A 20 9.82 0.01 -5.88
CA ASP A 20 8.97 1.19 -6.09
C ASP A 20 8.16 1.09 -7.40
N MET A 21 8.74 0.43 -8.42
CA MET A 21 8.06 0.15 -9.69
C MET A 21 6.88 -0.80 -9.50
N THR A 22 6.99 -1.79 -8.62
CA THR A 22 5.88 -2.69 -8.26
C THR A 22 4.74 -1.88 -7.63
N LEU A 23 5.07 -1.03 -6.66
CA LEU A 23 4.10 -0.15 -6.01
C LEU A 23 3.44 0.80 -7.03
N TRP A 24 4.20 1.32 -7.99
CA TRP A 24 3.64 2.13 -9.08
C TRP A 24 2.69 1.31 -9.96
N ARG A 25 3.03 0.08 -10.36
CA ARG A 25 2.13 -0.77 -11.16
C ARG A 25 0.81 -1.03 -10.44
N TRP A 26 0.86 -1.38 -9.16
CA TRP A 26 -0.35 -1.61 -8.36
C TRP A 26 -1.22 -0.37 -8.24
N LEU A 27 -0.63 0.83 -8.14
CA LEU A 27 -1.39 2.09 -8.14
C LEU A 27 -2.07 2.39 -9.47
N ASN A 28 -1.56 1.85 -10.58
CA ASN A 28 -2.09 2.06 -11.92
C ASN A 28 -2.96 0.89 -12.41
N ASP A 29 -3.07 -0.19 -11.62
CA ASP A 29 -3.91 -1.33 -11.93
C ASP A 29 -5.22 -1.25 -11.14
N PRO A 30 -6.34 -0.90 -11.78
CA PRO A 30 -7.63 -0.79 -11.10
C PRO A 30 -8.15 -2.16 -10.61
N ALA A 31 -7.70 -3.28 -11.17
CA ALA A 31 -8.15 -4.61 -10.74
C ALA A 31 -7.62 -4.97 -9.35
N LEU A 32 -6.44 -4.44 -8.98
CA LEU A 32 -5.81 -4.70 -7.69
C LEU A 32 -6.43 -3.91 -6.54
N ASN A 33 -7.21 -2.86 -6.81
CA ASN A 33 -7.81 -1.99 -5.79
C ASN A 33 -6.82 -1.55 -4.69
N PHE A 34 -5.57 -1.31 -5.06
CA PHE A 34 -4.52 -0.97 -4.10
C PHE A 34 -4.79 0.41 -3.44
N PRO A 35 -4.55 0.58 -2.12
CA PRO A 35 -4.84 1.82 -1.43
C PRO A 35 -4.12 3.03 -2.03
N LYS A 36 -4.87 4.13 -2.22
CA LYS A 36 -4.32 5.37 -2.76
C LYS A 36 -3.43 6.08 -1.72
N PRO A 37 -2.27 6.63 -2.11
CA PRO A 37 -1.42 7.37 -1.21
C PRO A 37 -2.00 8.72 -0.85
N ILE A 38 -1.72 9.15 0.36
CA ILE A 38 -1.80 10.52 0.83
C ILE A 38 -0.49 11.21 0.45
N TYR A 39 -0.58 12.29 -0.32
CA TYR A 39 0.57 13.10 -0.67
C TYR A 39 0.78 14.20 0.36
N ILE A 40 1.97 14.24 0.95
CA ILE A 40 2.43 15.36 1.78
C ILE A 40 3.70 15.90 1.13
N ALA A 41 3.60 17.12 0.58
CA ALA A 41 4.57 17.67 -0.35
C ALA A 41 4.86 16.71 -1.52
N ARG A 42 6.11 16.23 -1.65
CA ARG A 42 6.53 15.31 -2.72
C ARG A 42 6.61 13.84 -2.27
N ARG A 43 6.18 13.53 -1.05
CA ARG A 43 6.28 12.18 -0.47
C ARG A 43 4.90 11.51 -0.40
N ARG A 44 4.88 10.22 -0.69
CA ARG A 44 3.70 9.35 -0.61
C ARG A 44 3.64 8.68 0.74
N TYR A 45 2.46 8.71 1.36
CA TYR A 45 2.15 8.04 2.61
C TYR A 45 0.90 7.19 2.47
N TRP A 46 0.82 6.12 3.24
CA TRP A 46 -0.37 5.27 3.34
C TRP A 46 -0.77 5.15 4.79
N ARG A 47 -2.06 4.99 5.07
CA ARG A 47 -2.45 4.54 6.41
C ARG A 47 -2.10 3.06 6.52
N GLU A 48 -1.48 2.69 7.63
CA GLU A 48 -1.17 1.29 7.93
C GLU A 48 -2.41 0.40 7.85
N ALA A 49 -3.53 0.87 8.41
CA ALA A 49 -4.81 0.15 8.39
C ALA A 49 -5.32 -0.13 6.96
N ASP A 50 -5.16 0.81 6.02
CA ASP A 50 -5.63 0.64 4.64
C ASP A 50 -4.78 -0.43 3.92
N VAL A 51 -3.46 -0.45 4.19
CA VAL A 51 -2.54 -1.46 3.61
C VAL A 51 -2.81 -2.84 4.19
N SER A 52 -3.03 -2.95 5.50
CA SER A 52 -3.40 -4.21 6.15
C SER A 52 -4.73 -4.76 5.64
N ALA A 53 -5.77 -3.93 5.56
CA ALA A 53 -7.07 -4.35 5.05
C ALA A 53 -6.99 -4.85 3.59
N TRP A 54 -6.15 -4.21 2.77
CA TRP A 54 -5.92 -4.67 1.40
C TRP A 54 -5.22 -6.03 1.35
N LEU A 55 -4.23 -6.28 2.21
CA LEU A 55 -3.56 -7.58 2.31
C LEU A 55 -4.54 -8.70 2.69
N ASP A 56 -5.38 -8.45 3.68
CA ASP A 56 -6.40 -9.41 4.13
C ASP A 56 -7.36 -9.75 2.97
N ALA A 57 -7.82 -8.74 2.22
CA ALA A 57 -8.66 -8.94 1.05
C ALA A 57 -7.97 -9.74 -0.08
N GLN A 58 -6.66 -9.56 -0.29
CA GLN A 58 -5.92 -10.35 -1.28
C GLN A 58 -5.75 -11.81 -0.84
N ALA A 59 -5.59 -12.07 0.46
CA ALA A 59 -5.51 -13.42 1.00
C ALA A 59 -6.84 -14.18 0.82
N GLU A 60 -7.98 -13.49 0.95
CA GLU A 60 -9.31 -14.09 0.69
C GLU A 60 -9.53 -14.41 -0.80
N VAL A 61 -9.08 -13.55 -1.72
CA VAL A 61 -9.25 -13.79 -3.17
C VAL A 61 -8.38 -14.95 -3.68
N ALA A 62 -7.25 -15.21 -3.03
CA ALA A 62 -6.34 -16.30 -3.41
C ALA A 62 -6.76 -17.69 -2.86
N ALA A 63 -7.74 -17.74 -1.94
CA ALA A 63 -8.23 -18.97 -1.29
C ALA A 63 -9.41 -19.58 -2.05
#